data_AF-A0A9E6CKD4-F1
#
_entry.id   AF-A0A9E6CKD4-F1
#
_cell.length_a   1.000
_cell.length_b   1.000
_cell.length_c   1.000
_cell.angle_alpha   90.00
_cell.angle_beta   90.00
_cell.angle_gamma   90.00
#
_symmetry.space_group_name_H-M   'P 1'
#
loop_
_entity.id
_entity.type
_entity.pdbx_description
1 polymer ?
#
loop_
_entity_poly.entity_id
_entity_poly.type
_entity_poly.pdbx_seq_one_letter_code
_entity_poly.pdbx_strand_id
1 'polypeptide(L)'
;MGIFGKLSSWLKQAPQAGGEAGFMTFKVKCEKCGEEITIKVNQRTDLQNLYLESGEQGAAFNLKKEILGKKCSNLIQINVDFDRNYHIIAKEVSGGSFLPIKE
;
A
#
# COMPACT_ATOMS: atom_id res chain seq x y z
N MET A 1 42.43 8.35 7.38
CA MET A 1 41.50 7.90 6.32
C MET A 1 40.57 6.86 6.94
N GLY A 2 39.30 7.22 7.14
CA GLY A 2 38.29 6.37 7.77
C GLY A 2 36.92 6.78 7.26
N ILE A 3 36.64 6.42 6.01
CA ILE A 3 35.29 6.35 5.46
C ILE A 3 34.56 5.20 6.15
N PHE A 4 33.29 5.39 6.53
CA PHE A 4 32.29 4.41 7.02
C PHE A 4 31.48 4.94 8.22
N GLY A 5 30.86 6.11 8.07
CA GLY A 5 29.69 6.51 8.87
C GLY A 5 28.42 6.26 8.05
N LYS A 6 27.98 4.99 8.00
CA LYS A 6 26.86 4.52 7.19
C LYS A 6 25.52 5.16 7.61
N LEU A 7 24.88 5.79 6.63
CA LEU A 7 23.44 5.98 6.41
C LEU A 7 22.54 5.02 7.22
N SER A 8 21.91 5.49 8.31
CA SER A 8 20.90 4.69 9.02
C SER A 8 19.71 5.46 9.59
N SER A 9 19.53 6.74 9.25
CA SER A 9 18.46 7.57 9.85
C SER A 9 17.26 7.87 8.95
N TRP A 10 17.08 7.21 7.80
CA TRP A 10 16.07 7.66 6.81
C TRP A 10 15.06 6.62 6.36
N LEU A 11 14.90 5.53 7.12
CA LEU A 11 13.90 4.51 6.82
C LEU A 11 13.05 4.23 8.05
N LYS A 12 12.07 5.09 8.32
CA LYS A 12 10.89 4.79 9.16
C LYS A 12 9.90 5.97 9.13
N GLN A 13 9.13 6.05 8.07
CA GLN A 13 7.79 6.63 8.13
C GLN A 13 6.88 5.79 7.23
N ALA A 14 6.46 4.65 7.77
CA ALA A 14 5.28 3.98 7.27
C ALA A 14 4.09 4.83 7.72
N PRO A 15 3.26 5.36 6.81
CA PRO A 15 2.04 6.05 7.21
C PRO A 15 1.15 5.03 7.91
N GLN A 16 0.79 5.30 9.16
CA GLN A 16 -0.26 4.56 9.84
C GLN A 16 -1.55 4.91 9.10
N ALA A 17 -2.20 3.91 8.51
CA ALA A 17 -3.53 4.08 7.96
C ALA A 17 -4.52 4.21 9.13
N GLY A 18 -4.56 5.40 9.75
CA GLY A 18 -5.57 5.80 10.71
C GLY A 18 -6.87 6.17 9.99
N GLY A 19 -7.94 5.42 10.23
CA GLY A 19 -9.27 5.75 9.71
C GLY A 19 -10.28 4.66 10.03
N GLU A 20 -11.44 5.05 10.58
CA GLU A 20 -12.67 4.29 10.87
C GLU A 20 -12.55 2.75 10.82
N ALA A 21 -12.69 2.10 11.98
CA ALA A 21 -12.54 0.66 12.20
C ALA A 21 -13.03 -0.20 11.01
N GLY A 22 -12.10 -0.59 10.13
CA GLY A 22 -12.35 -1.48 8.99
C GLY A 22 -12.11 -0.90 7.60
N PHE A 23 -11.83 0.40 7.42
CA PHE A 23 -11.51 0.95 6.09
C PHE A 23 -10.10 1.57 6.03
N MET A 24 -9.39 1.30 4.95
CA MET A 24 -8.09 1.89 4.62
C MET A 24 -8.22 2.70 3.33
N THR A 25 -7.58 3.86 3.27
CA THR A 25 -7.57 4.67 2.05
C THR A 25 -6.24 4.47 1.33
N PHE A 26 -6.27 4.41 0.01
CA PHE A 26 -5.08 4.52 -0.83
C PHE A 26 -5.31 5.62 -1.86
N LYS A 27 -4.26 6.41 -2.12
CA LYS A 27 -4.26 7.37 -3.22
C LYS A 27 -3.20 6.95 -4.23
N VAL A 28 -3.58 6.91 -5.50
CA VAL A 28 -2.69 6.60 -6.62
C VAL A 28 -2.78 7.69 -7.67
N LYS A 29 -1.69 7.90 -8.40
CA LYS A 29 -1.62 8.77 -9.57
C LYS A 29 -1.37 7.94 -10.81
N CYS A 30 -2.24 8.08 -11.81
CA CYS A 30 -2.07 7.45 -13.12
C CYS A 30 -0.80 7.98 -13.81
N GLU A 31 0.05 7.09 -14.29
CA GLU A 31 1.28 7.50 -15.00
C GLU A 31 0.99 8.10 -16.38
N LYS A 32 -0.10 7.67 -17.03
CA LYS A 32 -0.43 8.08 -18.41
C LYS A 32 -1.07 9.45 -18.51
N CYS A 33 -2.08 9.74 -17.69
CA CYS A 33 -2.84 10.98 -17.75
C CYS A 33 -2.68 11.89 -16.52
N GLY A 34 -1.98 11.41 -15.48
CA GLY A 34 -1.78 12.16 -14.24
C GLY A 34 -3.00 12.26 -13.32
N GLU A 35 -4.11 11.57 -13.62
CA GLU A 35 -5.29 11.54 -12.75
C GLU A 35 -4.96 10.98 -11.37
N GLU A 36 -5.35 11.70 -10.32
CA GLU A 36 -5.27 11.21 -8.93
C GLU A 36 -6.58 10.50 -8.57
N ILE A 37 -6.45 9.26 -8.11
CA ILE A 37 -7.58 8.39 -7.78
C ILE A 37 -7.43 7.99 -6.32
N THR A 38 -8.50 8.20 -5.55
CA THR A 38 -8.58 7.77 -4.15
C THR A 38 -9.51 6.56 -4.07
N ILE A 39 -9.02 5.48 -3.48
CA ILE A 39 -9.80 4.26 -3.24
C ILE A 39 -9.93 4.04 -1.72
N LYS A 40 -11.13 3.61 -1.30
CA LYS A 40 -11.37 3.10 0.05
C LYS A 40 -11.43 1.57 -0.04
N VAL A 41 -10.63 0.90 0.77
CA VAL A 41 -10.47 -0.54 0.84
C VAL A 41 -11.05 -1.00 2.17
N ASN A 42 -12.00 -1.92 2.13
CA ASN A 42 -12.56 -2.54 3.32
C ASN A 42 -11.69 -3.72 3.74
N GLN A 43 -11.14 -3.66 4.96
CA GLN A 43 -10.26 -4.69 5.53
C GLN A 43 -10.90 -6.08 5.55
N ARG A 44 -12.24 -6.16 5.67
CA ARG A 44 -12.95 -7.44 5.79
C ARG A 44 -13.27 -8.10 4.46
N THR A 45 -13.42 -7.32 3.39
CA THR A 45 -13.96 -7.83 2.12
C THR A 45 -13.00 -7.66 0.94
N ASP A 46 -12.09 -6.69 0.99
CA ASP A 46 -11.12 -6.46 -0.09
C ASP A 46 -9.78 -7.18 0.15
N LEU A 47 -9.47 -7.54 1.40
CA LEU A 47 -8.23 -8.24 1.74
C LEU A 47 -8.40 -9.75 1.65
N GLN A 48 -7.39 -10.42 1.11
CA GLN A 48 -7.25 -11.86 1.10
C GLN A 48 -6.41 -12.29 2.30
N ASN A 49 -6.91 -13.24 3.11
CA ASN A 49 -6.14 -13.85 4.17
C ASN A 49 -5.16 -14.86 3.56
N LEU A 50 -3.87 -14.77 3.92
CA LEU A 50 -2.82 -15.67 3.45
C LEU A 50 -2.60 -16.88 4.37
N TYR A 51 -3.42 -17.04 5.42
CA TYR A 51 -3.38 -18.16 6.37
C TYR A 51 -2.02 -18.38 7.02
N LEU A 52 -1.37 -17.28 7.44
CA LEU A 52 -0.08 -17.33 8.11
C LEU A 52 -0.18 -18.09 9.44
N GLU A 53 0.58 -19.19 9.60
CA GLU A 53 0.50 -20.04 10.78
C GLU A 53 1.02 -19.34 12.05
N SER A 54 0.62 -19.83 13.23
CA SER A 54 1.09 -19.26 14.49
C SER A 54 2.60 -19.45 14.67
N GLY A 55 3.34 -18.34 14.63
CA GLY A 55 4.80 -18.32 14.76
C GLY A 55 5.54 -18.02 13.45
N GLU A 56 4.85 -18.09 12.31
CA GLU A 56 5.41 -17.60 11.05
C GLU A 56 5.47 -16.07 11.01
N GLN A 57 6.52 -15.56 10.38
CA GLN A 57 6.66 -14.14 10.06
C GLN A 57 6.37 -13.94 8.57
N GLY A 58 5.62 -12.89 8.24
CA GLY A 58 5.31 -12.57 6.85
C GLY A 58 3.99 -11.83 6.70
N ALA A 59 3.52 -11.78 5.44
CA ALA A 59 2.25 -11.20 5.08
C ALA A 59 1.10 -12.08 5.60
N ALA A 60 0.29 -11.54 6.50
CA ALA A 60 -0.95 -12.20 6.94
C ALA A 60 -2.11 -11.90 5.99
N PHE A 61 -2.08 -10.73 5.34
CA PHE A 61 -3.10 -10.33 4.38
C PHE A 61 -2.48 -9.76 3.11
N ASN A 62 -3.19 -9.90 2.01
CA ASN A 62 -2.83 -9.36 0.71
C ASN A 62 -4.00 -8.60 0.09
N LEU A 63 -3.73 -7.41 -0.45
CA LEU A 63 -4.65 -6.64 -1.29
C LEU A 63 -4.15 -6.69 -2.72
N LYS A 64 -4.97 -7.23 -3.61
CA LYS A 64 -4.83 -7.07 -5.07
C LYS A 64 -5.99 -6.26 -5.59
N LYS A 65 -5.72 -5.09 -6.15
CA LYS A 65 -6.76 -4.22 -6.69
C LYS A 65 -6.38 -3.71 -8.07
N GLU A 66 -7.36 -3.72 -8.96
CA GLU A 66 -7.28 -3.07 -10.26
C GLU A 66 -8.12 -1.80 -10.23
N ILE A 67 -7.57 -0.72 -10.77
CA ILE A 67 -8.14 0.61 -10.69
C ILE A 67 -8.16 1.18 -12.11
N LEU A 68 -9.34 1.60 -12.55
CA LEU A 68 -9.53 2.34 -13.79
C LEU A 68 -9.91 3.78 -13.46
N GLY A 69 -9.22 4.72 -14.09
CA GLY A 69 -9.52 6.15 -13.98
C GLY A 69 -10.77 6.56 -14.76
N LYS A 70 -11.27 7.76 -14.49
CA LYS A 70 -12.37 8.34 -15.26
C LYS A 70 -11.87 9.04 -16.53
N LYS A 71 -10.63 9.53 -16.50
CA LYS A 71 -10.05 10.32 -17.61
C LYS A 71 -9.36 9.45 -18.66
N CYS A 72 -8.87 8.27 -18.28
CA CYS A 72 -8.27 7.34 -19.23
C CYS A 72 -8.40 5.90 -18.77
N SER A 73 -8.42 4.98 -19.72
CA SER A 73 -8.51 3.53 -19.48
C SER A 73 -7.15 2.88 -19.18
N ASN A 74 -6.20 3.62 -18.60
CA ASN A 74 -4.94 3.03 -18.16
C ASN A 74 -5.22 2.18 -16.91
N LEU A 75 -4.92 0.89 -16.96
CA LEU A 75 -5.09 -0.01 -15.84
C LEU A 75 -3.98 0.23 -14.82
N ILE A 76 -4.37 0.59 -13.59
CA ILE A 76 -3.45 0.68 -12.46
C ILE A 76 -3.68 -0.55 -11.60
N GLN A 77 -2.64 -1.29 -11.28
CA GLN A 77 -2.73 -2.43 -10.36
C GLN A 77 -1.93 -2.12 -9.12
N ILE A 78 -2.50 -2.39 -7.95
CA ILE A 78 -1.80 -2.33 -6.68
C ILE A 78 -1.78 -3.72 -6.05
N ASN A 79 -0.62 -4.04 -5.47
CA ASN A 79 -0.42 -5.23 -4.67
C ASN A 79 0.17 -4.79 -3.32
N VAL A 80 -0.53 -5.04 -2.22
CA VAL A 80 -0.12 -4.56 -0.89
C VAL A 80 -0.21 -5.71 0.11
N ASP A 81 0.90 -5.97 0.78
CA ASP A 81 0.97 -6.97 1.84
C ASP A 81 0.91 -6.32 3.20
N PHE A 82 0.17 -6.96 4.10
CA PHE A 82 -0.03 -6.50 5.46
C PHE A 82 0.35 -7.56 6.49
N ASP A 83 0.83 -7.11 7.65
CA ASP A 83 0.99 -7.95 8.83
C ASP A 83 -0.37 -8.25 9.50
N ARG A 84 -0.35 -9.00 10.61
CA ARG A 84 -1.55 -9.35 11.39
C ARG A 84 -2.28 -8.13 11.99
N ASN A 85 -1.59 -7.00 12.12
CA ASN A 85 -2.12 -5.75 12.66
C ASN A 85 -2.53 -4.78 11.55
N TYR A 86 -2.59 -5.23 10.29
CA TYR A 86 -2.88 -4.41 9.11
C TYR A 86 -1.83 -3.32 8.83
N HIS A 87 -0.60 -3.46 9.33
CA HIS A 87 0.49 -2.60 8.89
C HIS A 87 0.98 -3.04 7.52
N ILE A 88 1.19 -2.07 6.63
CA ILE A 88 1.78 -2.32 5.31
C ILE A 88 3.24 -2.74 5.49
N ILE A 89 3.59 -3.93 5.02
CA ILE A 89 4.96 -4.45 5.03
C ILE A 89 5.59 -4.44 3.63
N ALA A 90 4.77 -4.54 2.57
CA ALA A 90 5.20 -4.37 1.19
C ALA A 90 4.10 -3.70 0.36
N LYS A 91 4.50 -2.92 -0.65
CA LYS A 91 3.57 -2.29 -1.59
C LYS A 91 4.20 -2.20 -2.97
N GLU A 92 3.43 -2.56 -3.97
CA GLU A 92 3.79 -2.51 -5.38
C GLU A 92 2.66 -1.84 -6.16
N VAL A 93 3.03 -1.13 -7.22
CA VAL A 93 2.08 -0.48 -8.13
C VAL A 93 2.62 -0.56 -9.55
N SER A 94 1.73 -0.89 -10.49
CA SER A 94 1.96 -0.80 -11.93
C SER A 94 0.92 0.13 -12.55
N GLY A 95 1.25 0.79 -13.66
CA GLY A 95 0.34 1.74 -14.31
C GLY A 95 0.24 3.11 -13.60
N GLY A 96 0.99 3.32 -12.52
CA GLY A 96 0.86 4.50 -11.68
C GLY A 96 1.85 4.58 -10.52
N SER A 97 1.60 5.49 -9.59
CA SER A 97 2.42 5.70 -8.40
C SER A 97 1.55 5.95 -7.17
N PHE A 98 1.99 5.51 -6.00
CA PHE A 98 1.32 5.85 -4.74
C PHE A 98 1.55 7.31 -4.38
N LEU A 99 0.49 7.96 -3.91
CA LEU A 99 0.56 9.31 -3.34
C LEU A 99 0.46 9.24 -1.81
N PRO A 100 1.15 10.14 -1.09
CA PRO A 100 0.98 10.26 0.34
C PRO A 100 -0.46 10.67 0.66
N ILE A 101 -1.03 10.02 1.67
CA ILE A 101 -2.30 10.44 2.26
C ILE A 101 -1.93 11.52 3.26
N LYS A 102 -2.39 12.75 3.02
CA LYS A 102 -2.36 13.80 4.04
C LYS A 102 -3.59 13.56 4.89
N GLU A 103 -3.39 13.17 6.15
CA GLU A 103 -4.43 13.17 7.18
C GLU A 103 -4.95 14.59 7.43
#